data_AF-A0A2Z4BYN5-F1
#
_entry.id   AF-A0A2Z4BYN5-F1
#
_cell.length_a   1.000
_cell.length_b   1.000
_cell.length_c   1.000
_cell.angle_alpha   90.00
_cell.angle_beta   90.00
_cell.angle_gamma   90.00
#
_symmetry.space_group_name_H-M   'P 1'
#
loop_
_entity.id
_entity.type
_entity.pdbx_description
1 polymer ?
#
loop_
_entity_poly.entity_id
_entity_poly.type
_entity_poly.pdbx_seq_one_letter_code
_entity_poly.pdbx_strand_id
1 'polypeptide(L)'
;MKEKMAVKMMVTTQLMVTVLLMQLMVMVSEISTAEMMTEPISAIAKEEWELFKLKHNKTYGDINEETVRMNIFMENKLQVIEHNKLYEQNLTTFQMDTNHLSDML
;
A
#
# COMPACT_ATOMS: atom_id res chain seq x y z
N MET A 1 -19.93 -54.49 11.89
CA MET A 1 -18.76 -53.91 11.19
C MET A 1 -19.09 -52.62 10.43
N LYS A 2 -20.18 -52.58 9.62
CA LYS A 2 -20.58 -51.40 8.84
C LYS A 2 -20.82 -50.13 9.68
N GLU A 3 -21.48 -50.26 10.82
CA GLU A 3 -21.78 -49.14 11.72
C GLU A 3 -20.52 -48.50 12.33
N LYS A 4 -19.56 -49.30 12.80
CA LYS A 4 -18.25 -48.82 13.28
C LYS A 4 -17.46 -48.09 12.18
N MET A 5 -17.60 -48.54 10.93
CA MET A 5 -16.96 -47.90 9.77
C MET A 5 -17.63 -46.57 9.42
N ALA A 6 -18.96 -46.50 9.49
CA ALA A 6 -19.71 -45.26 9.28
C ALA A 6 -19.39 -44.20 10.35
N VAL A 7 -19.30 -44.60 11.62
CA VAL A 7 -18.91 -43.68 12.71
C VAL A 7 -17.48 -43.17 12.51
N LYS A 8 -16.53 -44.04 12.16
CA LYS A 8 -15.15 -43.62 11.88
C LYS A 8 -15.09 -42.63 10.71
N MET A 9 -15.83 -42.90 9.64
CA MET A 9 -15.92 -42.01 8.47
C MET A 9 -16.51 -40.66 8.85
N MET A 10 -17.62 -40.63 9.60
CA MET A 10 -18.27 -39.40 10.06
C MET A 10 -17.34 -38.55 10.96
N VAL A 11 -16.61 -39.19 11.89
CA VAL A 11 -15.63 -38.50 12.74
C VAL A 11 -14.47 -37.95 11.91
N THR A 12 -13.96 -38.72 10.93
CA THR A 12 -12.90 -38.22 10.05
C THR A 12 -13.38 -37.07 9.17
N THR A 13 -14.61 -37.12 8.66
CA THR A 13 -15.18 -36.02 7.87
C THR A 13 -15.35 -34.77 8.73
N GLN A 14 -15.87 -34.91 9.95
CA GLN A 14 -15.99 -33.79 10.88
C GLN A 14 -14.62 -33.17 11.22
N LEU A 15 -13.61 -34.01 11.47
CA LEU A 15 -12.25 -33.54 11.75
C LEU A 15 -11.66 -32.78 10.56
N MET A 16 -11.80 -33.31 9.34
CA MET A 16 -11.35 -32.64 8.12
C MET A 16 -12.05 -31.28 7.91
N VAL A 17 -13.37 -31.21 8.14
CA VAL A 17 -14.15 -29.96 8.05
C VAL A 17 -13.67 -28.95 9.10
N THR A 18 -13.41 -29.38 10.34
CA THR A 18 -12.90 -28.47 11.38
C THR A 18 -11.49 -27.98 11.06
N VAL A 19 -10.62 -28.82 10.50
CA VAL A 19 -9.26 -28.42 10.10
C VAL A 19 -9.31 -27.41 8.95
N LEU A 20 -10.19 -27.60 7.97
CA LEU A 20 -10.40 -26.64 6.88
C LEU A 20 -10.95 -25.30 7.39
N LEU A 21 -11.89 -25.32 8.34
CA LEU A 21 -12.41 -24.11 8.98
C LEU A 21 -11.32 -23.36 9.76
N MET A 22 -10.47 -24.09 10.50
CA MET A 22 -9.35 -23.50 11.24
C MET A 22 -8.31 -22.90 10.29
N GLN A 23 -8.00 -23.56 9.17
CA GLN A 23 -7.12 -23.02 8.13
C GLN A 23 -7.68 -21.72 7.54
N LEU A 24 -8.98 -21.69 7.23
CA LEU A 24 -9.65 -20.47 6.73
C LEU A 24 -9.57 -19.31 7.73
N MET A 25 -9.76 -19.59 9.03
CA MET A 25 -9.65 -18.57 10.08
C MET A 25 -8.24 -17.98 10.20
N VAL A 26 -7.20 -18.81 10.04
CA VAL A 26 -5.80 -18.33 10.04
C VAL A 26 -5.53 -17.42 8.84
N MET A 27 -5.98 -17.79 7.63
CA MET A 27 -5.80 -16.96 6.44
C MET A 27 -6.42 -15.57 6.57
N VAL A 28 -7.60 -15.47 7.20
CA VAL A 28 -8.27 -14.17 7.42
C VAL A 28 -7.49 -13.25 8.37
N SER A 29 -6.78 -13.82 9.36
CA SER A 29 -5.99 -13.03 10.31
C SER A 29 -4.77 -12.35 9.69
N GLU A 30 -4.15 -12.99 8.68
CA GLU A 30 -2.96 -12.46 8.01
C GLU A 30 -3.30 -11.21 7.18
N ILE A 31 -4.47 -11.19 6.52
CA ILE A 31 -4.92 -10.08 5.67
C ILE A 31 -5.02 -8.76 6.46
N SER A 32 -5.58 -8.79 7.67
CA SER A 32 -5.76 -7.59 8.51
C SER A 32 -4.43 -6.96 8.96
N THR A 33 -3.39 -7.76 9.15
CA THR A 33 -2.07 -7.25 9.60
C THR A 33 -1.30 -6.55 8.48
N ALA A 34 -1.51 -6.96 7.22
CA ALA A 34 -0.87 -6.35 6.06
C ALA A 34 -1.36 -4.90 5.81
N GLU A 35 -2.63 -4.62 6.11
CA GLU A 35 -3.23 -3.29 5.98
C GLU A 35 -2.63 -2.28 6.98
N MET A 36 -2.31 -2.71 8.21
CA MET A 36 -1.87 -1.81 9.27
C MET A 36 -0.49 -1.16 9.03
N MET A 37 0.43 -1.84 8.32
CA MET A 37 1.74 -1.25 7.99
C MET A 37 1.73 -0.34 6.76
N THR A 38 0.67 -0.41 5.94
CA THR A 38 0.53 0.41 4.72
C THR A 38 -0.25 1.71 4.98
N GLU A 39 -1.17 1.72 5.96
CA GLU A 39 -1.93 2.92 6.32
C GLU A 39 -1.08 4.16 6.69
N PRO A 40 -0.10 4.11 7.61
CA PRO A 40 0.60 5.32 8.05
C PRO A 40 1.48 5.94 6.95
N ILE A 41 2.09 5.13 6.09
CA ILE A 41 2.87 5.61 4.94
C ILE A 41 1.93 6.21 3.89
N SER A 42 0.76 5.58 3.65
CA SER A 42 -0.25 6.14 2.74
C SER A 42 -0.84 7.45 3.28
N ALA A 43 -0.99 7.59 4.60
CA ALA A 43 -1.55 8.77 5.22
C ALA A 43 -0.63 9.99 5.05
N ILE A 44 0.68 9.83 5.27
CA ILE A 44 1.66 10.90 5.04
C ILE A 44 1.69 11.29 3.55
N ALA A 45 1.73 10.29 2.66
CA ALA A 45 1.71 10.56 1.22
C ALA A 45 0.44 11.34 0.80
N LYS A 46 -0.73 10.98 1.32
CA LYS A 46 -1.98 11.71 1.09
C LYS A 46 -1.91 13.14 1.62
N GLU A 47 -1.41 13.35 2.83
CA GLU A 47 -1.29 14.68 3.42
C GLU A 47 -0.35 15.58 2.60
N GLU A 48 0.80 15.06 2.19
CA GLU A 48 1.75 15.79 1.35
C GLU A 48 1.17 16.12 -0.03
N TRP A 49 0.37 15.22 -0.60
CA TRP A 49 -0.38 15.46 -1.83
C TRP A 49 -1.40 16.58 -1.68
N GLU A 50 -2.18 16.59 -0.61
CA GLU A 50 -3.15 17.67 -0.33
C GLU A 50 -2.45 19.02 -0.14
N LEU A 51 -1.33 19.05 0.58
CA LEU A 51 -0.52 20.26 0.75
C LEU A 51 0.04 20.77 -0.57
N PHE A 52 0.53 19.87 -1.43
CA PHE A 52 0.99 20.22 -2.78
C PHE A 52 -0.14 20.85 -3.61
N LYS A 53 -1.31 20.21 -3.66
CA LYS A 53 -2.47 20.74 -4.38
C LYS A 53 -2.89 22.11 -3.86
N LEU A 54 -2.95 22.27 -2.54
CA LEU A 54 -3.31 23.54 -1.89
C LEU A 54 -2.29 24.64 -2.21
N LYS A 55 -0.98 24.34 -2.11
CA LYS A 55 0.10 25.30 -2.38
C LYS A 55 0.11 25.78 -3.83
N HIS A 56 -0.29 24.94 -4.78
CA HIS A 56 -0.21 25.20 -6.21
C HIS A 56 -1.58 25.37 -6.89
N ASN A 57 -2.66 25.52 -6.09
CA ASN A 57 -4.05 25.64 -6.56
C ASN A 57 -4.43 24.60 -7.62
N LYS A 58 -4.05 23.34 -7.38
CA LYS A 58 -4.33 22.24 -8.32
C LYS A 58 -5.73 21.67 -8.06
N THR A 59 -6.45 21.43 -9.14
CA THR A 59 -7.74 20.75 -9.17
C THR A 59 -7.76 19.83 -10.38
N TYR A 60 -8.21 18.59 -10.20
CA TYR A 60 -8.26 17.58 -11.25
C TYR A 60 -9.72 17.21 -11.54
N GLY A 61 -10.03 16.92 -12.81
CA GLY A 61 -11.42 16.79 -13.28
C GLY A 61 -12.07 15.46 -12.89
N ASP A 62 -11.26 14.43 -12.67
CA ASP A 62 -11.72 13.10 -12.30
C ASP A 62 -10.71 12.37 -11.40
N ILE A 63 -11.20 11.31 -10.75
CA ILE A 63 -10.42 10.52 -9.78
C ILE A 63 -9.25 9.75 -10.42
N ASN A 64 -9.36 9.38 -11.70
CA ASN A 64 -8.30 8.69 -12.41
C ASN A 64 -7.16 9.66 -12.70
N GLU A 65 -7.46 10.86 -13.19
CA GLU A 65 -6.49 11.94 -13.36
C GLU A 65 -5.81 12.25 -12.03
N GLU A 66 -6.57 12.44 -10.96
CA GLU A 66 -6.01 12.73 -9.64
C GLU A 66 -5.06 11.63 -9.16
N THR A 67 -5.43 10.36 -9.35
CA THR A 67 -4.59 9.21 -9.00
C THR A 67 -3.29 9.20 -9.81
N VAL A 68 -3.38 9.45 -11.13
CA VAL A 68 -2.19 9.52 -12.00
C VAL A 68 -1.28 10.68 -11.59
N ARG A 69 -1.85 11.85 -11.30
CA ARG A 69 -1.10 13.05 -10.91
C ARG A 69 -0.42 12.88 -9.55
N MET A 70 -1.11 12.24 -8.60
CA MET A 70 -0.52 11.89 -7.31
C MET A 70 0.66 10.94 -7.48
N ASN A 71 0.53 9.90 -8.33
CA ASN A 71 1.64 8.96 -8.57
C ASN A 71 2.86 9.67 -9.17
N ILE A 72 2.67 10.52 -10.17
CA ILE A 72 3.75 11.31 -10.78
C ILE A 72 4.42 12.22 -9.75
N PHE A 73 3.63 12.88 -8.90
CA PHE A 73 4.14 13.71 -7.82
C PHE A 73 5.01 12.93 -6.84
N MET A 74 4.58 11.73 -6.44
CA MET A 74 5.36 10.88 -5.54
C MET A 74 6.67 10.42 -6.18
N GLU A 75 6.65 10.04 -7.46
CA GLU A 75 7.85 9.66 -8.21
C GLU A 75 8.85 10.81 -8.33
N ASN A 76 8.39 11.99 -8.73
CA ASN A 76 9.23 13.18 -8.86
C ASN A 76 9.80 13.63 -7.52
N LYS A 77 9.02 13.54 -6.44
CA LYS A 77 9.51 13.83 -5.09
C LYS A 77 10.60 12.85 -4.66
N LEU A 78 10.45 11.56 -4.98
CA LEU A 78 11.49 10.56 -4.70
C LEU A 78 12.80 10.91 -5.42
N GLN A 79 12.74 11.34 -6.68
CA GLN A 79 13.92 11.79 -7.43
C GLN A 79 14.60 13.00 -6.79
N VAL A 80 13.81 13.97 -6.30
CA VAL A 80 14.34 15.13 -5.56
C VAL A 80 15.09 14.68 -4.30
N ILE A 81 14.52 13.75 -3.53
CA ILE A 81 15.14 13.22 -2.31
C ILE A 81 16.45 12.50 -2.63
N GLU A 82 16.45 11.64 -3.65
CA GLU A 82 17.64 10.89 -4.07
C GLU A 82 18.76 11.83 -4.55
N HIS A 83 18.42 12.82 -5.37
CA HIS A 83 19.38 13.82 -5.81
C HIS A 83 19.95 14.63 -4.64
N ASN A 84 19.12 15.06 -3.70
CA ASN A 84 19.56 15.83 -2.54
C ASN A 84 20.45 15.00 -1.60
N LYS A 85 20.23 13.68 -1.51
CA LYS A 85 21.15 12.77 -0.81
C LYS A 85 22.54 12.73 -1.47
N LEU A 86 22.60 12.76 -2.81
CA LEU A 86 23.87 12.89 -3.53
C LEU A 86 24.52 14.26 -3.31
N TYR A 87 23.72 15.31 -3.18
CA TYR A 87 24.21 16.66 -2.89
C TYR A 87 24.88 16.73 -1.52
N GLU A 88 24.26 16.14 -0.50
CA GLU A 88 24.84 16.03 0.85
C GLU A 88 26.17 15.27 0.87
N GLN A 89 26.39 14.37 -0.09
CA GLN A 89 27.64 13.64 -0.28
C GLN A 89 28.66 14.40 -1.15
N ASN A 90 28.34 15.61 -1.59
CA ASN A 90 29.13 16.42 -2.54
C ASN A 90 29.33 15.73 -3.91
N LEU A 91 28.42 14.84 -4.31
CA LEU A 91 28.46 14.14 -5.60
C LEU A 91 27.70 14.88 -6.72
N THR A 92 26.90 15.87 -6.36
CA THR A 92 26.26 16.84 -7.27
C THR A 92 26.44 18.25 -6.72
N THR A 93 26.24 19.26 -7.55
CA THR A 93 26.57 20.68 -7.24
C THR A 93 25.36 21.53 -6.87
N PHE A 94 24.15 20.97 -6.89
CA PHE A 94 22.93 21.70 -6.61
C PHE A 94 21.92 20.87 -5.80
N GLN A 95 20.92 21.55 -5.25
CA GLN A 95 19.76 20.92 -4.61
C GLN A 95 18.53 21.10 -5.49
N MET A 96 17.60 20.14 -5.40
CA MET A 96 16.30 20.19 -6.03
C MET A 96 15.22 20.40 -4.97
N ASP A 97 14.08 20.93 -5.39
CA ASP A 97 12.86 21.01 -4.59
C ASP A 97 11.65 20.74 -5.47
N THR A 98 10.56 20.29 -4.85
CA THR A 98 9.26 20.14 -5.48
C THR A 98 8.67 21.51 -5.83
N ASN A 99 8.02 21.61 -6.98
CA ASN A 99 7.45 22.84 -7.49
C ASN A 99 6.13 22.55 -8.24
N HIS A 100 5.49 23.58 -8.80
CA HIS A 100 4.19 23.46 -9.47
C HIS A 100 4.14 22.48 -10.66
N LEU A 101 5.29 22.01 -11.17
CA LEU A 101 5.42 21.00 -12.22
C LEU A 101 5.68 19.60 -11.67
N SER A 102 5.75 19.40 -10.35
CA SER A 102 6.06 18.10 -9.77
C SER A 102 5.00 17.03 -10.06
N ASP A 103 3.81 17.37 -10.54
CA ASP A 103 2.76 16.44 -10.99
C ASP A 103 2.78 16.15 -12.51
N MET A 104 3.89 16.48 -13.19
CA MET A 104 4.08 16.33 -14.63
C MET A 104 5.21 15.34 -14.98
N LEU A 105 5.08 14.66 -16.12
CA LEU A 105 6.10 13.78 -16.71
C LEU A 105 7.19 14.58 -17.45
#